data_AF-A0A956AM10-F1
#
_entry.id   AF-A0A956AM10-F1
#
_cell.length_a   1.000
_cell.length_b   1.000
_cell.length_c   1.000
_cell.angle_alpha   90.00
_cell.angle_beta   90.00
_cell.angle_gamma   90.00
#
_symmetry.space_group_name_H-M   'P 1'
#
loop_
_entity.id
_entity.type
_entity.pdbx_description
1 polymer ?
#
loop_
_entity_poly.entity_id
_entity_poly.type
_entity_poly.pdbx_seq_one_letter_code
_entity_poly.pdbx_strand_id
1 'polypeptide(L)'
;AEPTSSTNASPSPCEPYAAATTPPASSPSQSAPRDPSAIQTQLDDAFHSDLVQLVRAAQQNDLELTTTRYAKVVEGCTNCHVQYRY
;
A
#
# COMPACT_ATOMS: atom_id res chain seq x y z
N ALA A 1 27.03 36.14 1.89
CA ALA A 1 26.70 36.14 0.45
C ALA A 1 25.96 34.85 0.17
N GLU A 2 24.64 34.95 -0.04
CA GLU A 2 23.90 33.92 -0.78
C GLU A 2 24.22 34.04 -2.27
N PRO A 3 23.90 33.00 -3.06
CA PRO A 3 22.74 33.22 -3.91
C PRO A 3 21.75 32.05 -3.96
N THR A 4 20.49 32.47 -3.89
CA THR A 4 19.24 31.92 -4.44
C THR A 4 19.35 30.91 -5.59
N SER A 5 18.40 29.97 -5.68
CA SER A 5 17.40 30.02 -6.77
C SER A 5 16.35 28.91 -6.69
N SER A 6 15.10 29.36 -6.52
CA SER A 6 13.91 28.67 -7.02
C SER A 6 13.89 28.72 -8.55
N THR A 7 13.49 27.65 -9.21
CA THR A 7 12.91 27.76 -10.56
C THR A 7 11.79 26.74 -10.76
N ASN A 8 10.58 27.29 -10.71
CA ASN A 8 9.34 26.77 -11.28
C ASN A 8 9.45 26.74 -12.81
N ALA A 9 9.08 25.65 -13.48
CA ALA A 9 8.66 25.66 -14.88
C ALA A 9 7.99 24.33 -15.28
N SER A 10 6.66 24.32 -15.35
CA SER A 10 5.96 23.58 -16.41
C SER A 10 6.10 24.36 -17.72
N PRO A 11 6.23 23.65 -18.85
CA PRO A 11 5.13 23.75 -19.81
C PRO A 11 4.78 22.43 -20.50
N SER A 12 3.47 22.18 -20.65
CA SER A 12 2.94 21.40 -21.76
C SER A 12 3.16 22.16 -23.09
N PRO A 13 3.34 21.41 -24.18
CA PRO A 13 2.61 21.73 -25.40
C PRO A 13 1.84 20.52 -25.96
N CYS A 14 0.69 20.84 -26.54
CA CYS A 14 -0.28 19.95 -27.14
C CYS A 14 0.17 19.33 -28.47
N GLU A 15 -0.36 18.12 -28.72
CA GLU A 15 -0.75 17.51 -30.02
C GLU A 15 0.32 16.81 -30.90
N PRO A 16 -0.04 15.81 -31.76
CA PRO A 16 -1.39 15.42 -32.20
C PRO A 16 -1.79 13.93 -32.10
N TYR A 17 -3.10 13.75 -32.25
CA TYR A 17 -3.90 12.53 -32.40
C TYR A 17 -3.38 11.57 -33.50
N ALA A 18 -3.18 10.29 -33.18
CA ALA A 18 -3.11 9.23 -34.19
C ALA A 18 -3.53 7.84 -33.65
N ALA A 19 -4.49 7.25 -34.37
CA ALA A 19 -4.93 5.86 -34.39
C ALA A 19 -5.58 5.27 -33.12
N ALA A 20 -6.92 5.39 -33.08
CA ALA A 20 -7.78 4.46 -32.35
C ALA A 20 -7.49 3.02 -32.79
N THR A 21 -6.66 2.32 -32.02
CA THR A 21 -6.60 0.86 -32.05
C THR A 21 -7.50 0.34 -30.96
N THR A 22 -8.61 -0.27 -31.37
CA THR A 22 -9.55 -0.98 -30.51
C THR A 22 -8.80 -1.92 -29.56
N PRO A 23 -8.97 -1.85 -28.23
CA PRO A 23 -8.48 -2.94 -27.39
C PRO A 23 -9.32 -4.19 -27.71
N PRO A 24 -8.72 -5.38 -27.85
CA PRO A 24 -9.52 -6.60 -27.82
C PRO A 24 -10.23 -6.65 -26.46
N ALA A 25 -11.56 -6.81 -26.51
CA ALA A 25 -12.36 -7.11 -25.33
C ALA A 25 -11.72 -8.31 -24.63
N SER A 26 -11.06 -8.04 -23.52
CA SER A 26 -10.48 -9.10 -22.69
C SER A 26 -11.64 -9.80 -22.01
N SER A 27 -11.91 -11.03 -22.45
CA SER A 27 -12.85 -11.93 -21.82
C SER A 27 -12.69 -11.92 -20.29
N PRO A 28 -13.77 -12.02 -19.50
CA PRO A 28 -13.65 -12.30 -18.08
C PRO A 28 -13.12 -13.73 -17.93
N SER A 29 -11.80 -13.88 -17.89
CA SER A 29 -11.15 -15.09 -17.44
C SER A 29 -11.40 -15.17 -15.94
N GLN A 30 -12.38 -15.99 -15.58
CA GLN A 30 -12.75 -16.30 -14.21
C GLN A 30 -11.46 -16.59 -13.44
N SER A 31 -11.18 -15.76 -12.44
CA SER A 31 -10.00 -15.90 -11.61
C SER A 31 -9.94 -17.33 -11.09
N ALA A 32 -8.82 -18.00 -11.36
CA ALA A 32 -8.49 -19.29 -10.78
C ALA A 32 -8.79 -19.29 -9.26
N PRO A 33 -9.19 -20.42 -8.66
CA PRO A 33 -9.40 -20.51 -7.23
C PRO A 33 -8.13 -20.01 -6.52
N ARG A 34 -8.26 -18.93 -5.72
CA ARG A 34 -7.13 -18.35 -4.98
C ARG A 34 -6.64 -19.41 -4.00
N ASP A 35 -5.37 -19.79 -4.12
CA ASP A 35 -4.73 -20.69 -3.17
C ASP A 35 -4.83 -20.07 -1.76
N PRO A 36 -5.51 -20.73 -0.81
CA PRO A 36 -5.68 -20.20 0.54
C PRO A 36 -4.35 -19.97 1.26
N SER A 37 -3.26 -20.65 0.88
CA SER A 37 -1.93 -20.41 1.45
C SER A 37 -1.37 -19.03 1.07
N ALA A 38 -1.60 -18.58 -0.17
CA ALA A 38 -1.10 -17.30 -0.65
C ALA A 38 -1.76 -16.10 0.06
N ILE A 39 -3.04 -16.23 0.40
CA ILE A 39 -3.77 -15.20 1.18
C ILE A 39 -3.21 -15.15 2.61
N GLN A 40 -2.91 -16.30 3.20
CA GLN A 40 -2.37 -16.37 4.55
C GLN A 40 -0.97 -15.74 4.64
N THR A 41 -0.11 -15.98 3.65
CA THR A 41 1.20 -15.33 3.54
C THR A 41 1.07 -13.81 3.42
N GLN A 42 0.15 -13.31 2.61
CA GLN A 42 -0.04 -11.86 2.46
C GLN A 42 -0.50 -11.19 3.76
N LEU A 43 -1.39 -11.85 4.52
CA LEU A 43 -1.84 -11.34 5.81
C LEU A 43 -0.72 -11.36 6.86
N ASP A 44 0.12 -12.41 6.83
CA ASP A 44 1.28 -12.53 7.71
C ASP A 44 2.35 -11.48 7.40
N ASP A 45 2.66 -11.25 6.12
CA ASP A 45 3.61 -10.21 5.69
C ASP A 45 3.14 -8.81 6.09
N ALA A 46 1.85 -8.53 5.94
CA ALA A 46 1.25 -7.26 6.37
C ALA A 46 1.37 -7.06 7.87
N PHE A 47 1.06 -8.10 8.66
CA PHE A 47 1.21 -8.08 10.12
C PHE A 47 2.65 -7.82 10.55
N HIS A 48 3.62 -8.52 9.96
CA HIS A 48 5.05 -8.31 10.26
C HIS A 48 5.51 -6.89 9.90
N SER A 49 5.05 -6.34 8.77
CA SER A 49 5.35 -4.96 8.38
C SER A 49 4.87 -3.94 9.41
N ASP A 50 3.66 -4.12 9.95
CA ASP A 50 3.10 -3.23 10.96
C ASP A 50 3.84 -3.34 12.31
N LEU A 51 4.27 -4.55 12.69
CA LEU A 51 5.12 -4.75 13.88
C LEU A 51 6.46 -4.02 13.77
N VAL A 52 7.13 -4.10 12.62
CA VAL A 52 8.39 -3.39 12.39
C VAL A 52 8.20 -1.88 12.54
N GLN A 53 7.10 -1.33 12.00
CA GLN A 53 6.79 0.10 12.10
C GLN A 53 6.50 0.52 13.55
N LEU A 54 5.77 -0.30 14.31
CA LEU A 54 5.52 -0.08 15.73
C LEU A 54 6.83 -0.01 16.53
N VAL A 55 7.72 -1.00 16.34
CA VAL A 55 9.00 -1.05 17.06
C VAL A 55 9.88 0.15 16.71
N ARG A 56 9.93 0.57 15.44
CA ARG A 56 10.68 1.76 15.02
C ARG A 56 10.14 3.04 15.66
N ALA A 57 8.83 3.22 15.70
CA ALA A 57 8.20 4.37 16.36
C ALA A 57 8.55 4.40 17.87
N ALA A 58 8.48 3.24 18.53
CA ALA A 58 8.82 3.12 19.94
C ALA A 58 10.30 3.44 20.20
N GLN A 59 11.23 2.98 19.35
CA GLN A 59 12.65 3.29 19.45
C GLN A 59 12.96 4.79 19.29
N GLN A 60 12.12 5.51 18.54
CA GLN A 60 12.24 6.96 18.36
C GLN A 60 11.61 7.77 19.50
N ASN A 61 11.03 7.10 20.51
CA ASN A 61 10.24 7.72 21.58
C ASN A 61 9.06 8.55 21.05
N ASP A 62 8.53 8.21 19.88
CA ASP A 62 7.36 8.86 19.31
C ASP A 62 6.09 8.19 19.86
N LEU A 63 5.54 8.76 20.93
CA LEU A 63 4.37 8.20 21.61
C LEU A 63 3.14 8.15 20.69
N GLU A 64 2.88 9.22 19.94
CA GLU A 64 1.70 9.32 19.08
C GLU A 64 1.75 8.30 17.94
N LEU A 65 2.89 8.21 17.27
CA LEU A 65 3.09 7.22 16.22
C LEU A 65 3.06 5.80 16.76
N THR A 66 3.67 5.56 17.93
CA THR A 66 3.64 4.24 18.59
C THR A 66 2.20 3.81 18.88
N THR A 67 1.38 4.68 19.46
CA THR A 67 -0.04 4.38 19.74
C THR A 67 -0.82 4.11 18.46
N THR A 68 -0.58 4.91 17.41
CA THR A 68 -1.24 4.73 16.10
C THR A 68 -0.88 3.38 15.48
N ARG A 69 0.40 3.00 15.49
CA ARG A 69 0.85 1.70 14.95
C ARG A 69 0.36 0.53 15.79
N TYR A 70 0.30 0.69 17.11
CA TYR A 70 -0.24 -0.33 18.00
C TYR A 70 -1.71 -0.63 17.67
N ALA A 71 -2.54 0.40 17.47
CA ALA A 71 -3.94 0.22 17.10
C ALA A 71 -4.09 -0.57 15.78
N LYS A 72 -3.23 -0.30 14.79
CA LYS A 72 -3.21 -1.03 13.50
C LYS A 72 -2.87 -2.50 13.67
N VAL A 73 -1.88 -2.83 14.49
CA VAL A 73 -1.52 -4.23 14.79
C VAL A 73 -2.70 -4.96 15.43
N VAL A 74 -3.35 -4.36 16.43
CA VAL A 74 -4.50 -4.96 17.12
C VAL A 74 -5.68 -5.17 16.17
N GLU A 75 -5.98 -4.17 15.32
CA GLU A 75 -7.01 -4.27 14.28
C GLU A 75 -6.74 -5.47 13.33
N GLY A 76 -5.48 -5.63 12.89
CA GLY A 76 -5.05 -6.77 12.07
C GLY A 76 -5.24 -8.11 12.77
N CYS A 77 -4.86 -8.23 14.05
CA CYS A 77 -5.07 -9.44 14.85
C CYS A 77 -6.55 -9.81 14.94
N THR A 78 -7.41 -8.84 15.28
CA THR A 78 -8.85 -9.07 15.39
C THR A 78 -9.44 -9.51 14.06
N ASN A 79 -9.13 -8.82 12.97
CA ASN A 79 -9.67 -9.13 11.64
C ASN A 79 -9.27 -10.54 11.16
N CYS A 80 -8.00 -10.91 11.33
CA CYS A 80 -7.53 -12.24 10.95
C CYS A 80 -8.22 -13.32 11.80
N HIS A 81 -8.29 -13.15 13.11
CA HIS A 81 -8.94 -14.13 13.99
C HIS A 81 -10.45 -14.26 13.73
N VAL A 82 -11.15 -13.15 13.47
CA VAL A 82 -12.58 -13.18 13.13
C VAL A 82 -12.85 -13.89 11.79
N GLN A 83 -11.94 -13.78 10.82
CA GLN A 83 -12.16 -14.39 9.50
C GLN A 83 -11.76 -15.87 9.43
N TYR A 84 -10.74 -16.28 10.18
CA TYR A 84 -10.10 -17.58 9.97
C TYR A 84 -10.08 -18.49 11.20
N ARG A 85 -10.47 -17.99 12.39
CA ARG A 85 -10.41 -18.77 13.64
C ARG A 85 -11.77 -18.92 14.34
N TYR A 86 -12.70 -18.00 14.11
CA TYR A 86 -14.08 -18.05 14.59
C TYR A 86 -15.03 -18.29 13.41
#